data_AF-A0A972E8F5-F1
#
_entry.id   AF-A0A972E8F5-F1
#
_cell.length_a   1.000
_cell.length_b   1.000
_cell.length_c   1.000
_cell.angle_alpha   90.00
_cell.angle_beta   90.00
_cell.angle_gamma   90.00
#
_symmetry.space_group_name_H-M   'P 1'
#
loop_
_entity.id
_entity.type
_entity.pdbx_description
1 polymer ?
#
loop_
_entity_poly.entity_id
_entity_poly.type
_entity_poly.pdbx_seq_one_letter_code
_entity_poly.pdbx_strand_id
1 'polypeptide(L)'
;MTPTVEYLEERFDTFNRMCFDGALPRIPIKLSGARSFVGRLTYRPVRDWRGRVVRHEDFVLRISTRFDLPETEIEDTLIHEMIHCWIAFNGIKDSATHGREFRAKMKEINTLHGRHLTISHKSTPEELDRDTRIREHHVCVSRLADGRTAVTVAASTCVAKIRRAFRWSPTVRSSAWFESRDPWFNRFPRCRTPKLFPVDPVLLQQHLDGGDTLW
;
A
#
# COMPACT_ATOMS: atom_id res chain seq x y z
N MET A 1 3.49 -17.96 7.08
CA MET A 1 4.81 -18.64 7.01
C MET A 1 5.93 -17.61 6.89
N THR A 2 7.15 -17.94 7.32
CA THR A 2 8.33 -17.09 7.08
C THR A 2 9.13 -17.69 5.92
N PRO A 3 9.30 -16.99 4.77
CA PRO A 3 10.03 -17.53 3.64
C PRO A 3 11.55 -17.51 3.88
N THR A 4 12.26 -18.50 3.33
CA THR A 4 13.72 -18.49 3.22
C THR A 4 14.15 -17.86 1.90
N VAL A 5 15.43 -17.49 1.79
CA VAL A 5 15.96 -16.92 0.53
C VAL A 5 15.96 -17.98 -0.56
N GLU A 6 16.38 -19.20 -0.24
CA GLU A 6 16.47 -20.33 -1.16
C GLU A 6 15.10 -20.67 -1.76
N TYR A 7 14.06 -20.68 -0.91
CA TYR A 7 12.68 -20.86 -1.36
C TYR A 7 12.28 -19.76 -2.35
N LEU A 8 12.54 -18.49 -2.03
CA LEU A 8 12.19 -17.38 -2.91
C LEU A 8 12.95 -17.42 -4.25
N GLU A 9 14.21 -17.84 -4.25
CA GLU A 9 15.00 -18.00 -5.48
C GLU A 9 14.45 -19.12 -6.38
N GLU A 10 14.09 -20.27 -5.80
CA GLU A 10 13.46 -21.37 -6.53
C GLU A 10 12.10 -20.96 -7.13
N ARG A 11 11.27 -20.26 -6.34
CA ARG A 11 9.98 -19.75 -6.81
C ARG A 11 10.17 -18.67 -7.88
N PHE A 12 11.18 -17.80 -7.74
CA PHE A 12 11.51 -16.80 -8.75
C PHE A 12 11.82 -17.48 -10.09
N ASP A 13 12.68 -18.49 -10.11
CA ASP A 13 12.99 -19.20 -11.36
C ASP A 13 11.77 -19.89 -11.97
N THR A 14 10.92 -20.48 -11.11
CA THR A 14 9.68 -21.13 -11.55
C THR A 14 8.73 -20.14 -12.20
N PHE A 15 8.48 -19.00 -11.56
CA PHE A 15 7.62 -17.96 -12.13
C PHE A 15 8.25 -17.24 -13.30
N ASN A 16 9.58 -17.12 -13.35
CA ASN A 16 10.26 -16.55 -14.50
C ASN A 16 9.97 -17.39 -15.75
N ARG A 17 10.10 -18.73 -15.64
CA ARG A 17 9.74 -19.64 -16.73
C ARG A 17 8.26 -19.60 -17.08
N MET A 18 7.38 -19.63 -16.08
CA MET A 18 5.93 -19.74 -16.30
C MET A 18 5.30 -18.43 -16.80
N CYS A 19 5.64 -17.31 -16.19
CA CYS A 19 4.94 -16.03 -16.34
C CYS A 19 5.70 -15.03 -17.23
N PHE A 20 7.01 -15.22 -17.41
CA PHE A 20 7.89 -14.26 -18.09
C PHE A 20 8.77 -14.91 -19.17
N ASP A 21 8.46 -16.14 -19.60
CA ASP A 21 9.19 -16.89 -20.64
C ASP A 21 10.71 -17.02 -20.39
N GLY A 22 11.12 -16.98 -19.13
CA GLY A 22 12.53 -17.00 -18.73
C GLY A 22 13.30 -15.70 -19.03
N ALA A 23 12.60 -14.61 -19.38
CA ALA A 23 13.22 -13.36 -19.84
C ALA A 23 13.85 -12.52 -18.71
N LEU A 24 13.54 -12.79 -17.43
CA LEU A 24 14.13 -12.03 -16.32
C LEU A 24 15.51 -12.57 -15.94
N PRO A 25 16.49 -11.68 -15.71
CA PRO A 25 17.76 -12.11 -15.13
C PRO A 25 17.54 -12.55 -13.68
N ARG A 26 18.39 -13.46 -13.20
CA ARG A 26 18.47 -13.70 -11.76
C ARG A 26 19.01 -12.44 -11.07
N ILE A 27 18.25 -11.96 -10.09
CA ILE A 27 18.59 -10.80 -9.27
C ILE A 27 18.69 -11.22 -7.80
N PRO A 28 19.54 -10.57 -6.99
CA PRO A 28 19.60 -10.85 -5.55
C PRO A 28 18.24 -10.70 -4.87
N ILE A 29 17.83 -11.73 -4.13
CA ILE A 29 16.66 -11.70 -3.24
C ILE A 29 17.13 -11.57 -1.80
N LYS A 30 16.51 -10.66 -1.03
CA LYS A 30 16.86 -10.43 0.38
C LYS A 30 15.63 -10.41 1.27
N LEU A 31 15.75 -11.01 2.44
CA LEU A 31 14.74 -10.86 3.49
C LEU A 31 14.88 -9.49 4.18
N SER A 32 13.76 -8.91 4.61
CA SER A 32 13.73 -7.61 5.26
C SER A 32 12.87 -7.63 6.52
N GLY A 33 13.29 -6.89 7.55
CA GLY A 33 12.49 -6.63 8.74
C GLY A 33 11.52 -5.44 8.61
N ALA A 34 11.26 -4.94 7.40
CA ALA A 34 10.47 -3.74 7.14
C ALA A 34 8.97 -3.98 7.35
N ARG A 35 8.26 -3.03 7.97
CA ARG A 35 6.80 -3.08 8.11
C ARG A 35 6.06 -2.21 7.09
N SER A 36 6.80 -1.49 6.24
CA SER A 36 6.22 -0.54 5.30
C SER A 36 5.91 -1.13 3.93
N PHE A 37 6.28 -2.39 3.69
CA PHE A 37 6.02 -3.12 2.46
C PHE A 37 6.11 -4.63 2.72
N VAL A 38 5.33 -5.42 1.98
CA VAL A 38 5.46 -6.89 1.94
C VAL A 38 6.56 -7.27 0.95
N GLY A 39 6.49 -6.75 -0.28
CA GLY A 39 7.51 -6.87 -1.32
C GLY A 39 8.06 -5.50 -1.72
N ARG A 40 9.31 -5.46 -2.19
CA ARG A 40 9.88 -4.28 -2.85
C ARG A 40 11.04 -4.63 -3.78
N LEU A 41 10.94 -4.20 -5.01
CA LEU A 41 12.05 -4.08 -5.93
C LEU A 41 12.77 -2.74 -5.76
N THR A 42 14.10 -2.77 -5.76
CA THR A 42 14.95 -1.56 -5.87
C THR A 42 15.94 -1.72 -7.00
N TYR A 43 16.30 -0.62 -7.64
CA TYR A 43 17.32 -0.56 -8.69
C TYR A 43 17.87 0.86 -8.77
N ARG A 44 19.03 1.02 -9.42
CA ARG A 44 19.69 2.31 -9.65
C ARG A 44 19.48 2.75 -11.10
N PRO A 45 18.95 3.97 -11.36
CA PRO A 45 18.86 4.50 -12.72
C PRO A 45 20.24 4.92 -13.22
N VAL A 46 20.59 4.50 -14.44
CA VAL A 46 21.77 4.95 -15.17
C VAL A 46 21.36 6.06 -16.12
N ARG A 47 22.09 7.18 -16.09
CA ARG A 47 21.80 8.36 -16.90
C ARG A 47 22.86 8.59 -17.96
N ASP A 48 22.44 9.06 -19.13
CA ASP A 48 23.36 9.57 -20.15
C ASP A 48 23.95 10.93 -19.74
N TRP A 49 24.86 11.46 -20.55
CA TRP A 49 25.47 12.77 -20.35
C TRP A 49 24.47 13.94 -20.35
N ARG A 50 23.25 13.74 -20.86
CA ARG A 50 22.14 14.71 -20.84
C ARG A 50 21.22 14.52 -19.62
N GLY A 51 21.57 13.62 -18.70
CA GLY A 51 20.78 13.32 -17.51
C GLY A 51 19.53 12.46 -17.76
N ARG A 52 19.34 11.92 -18.96
CA ARG A 52 18.19 11.06 -19.28
C ARG A 52 18.47 9.64 -18.80
N VAL A 53 17.48 9.02 -18.15
CA VAL A 53 17.60 7.60 -17.74
C VAL A 53 17.59 6.73 -18.99
N VAL A 54 18.65 5.96 -19.19
CA VAL A 54 18.82 5.08 -20.35
C VAL A 54 18.63 3.61 -20.00
N ARG A 55 18.92 3.21 -18.76
CA ARG A 55 18.67 1.86 -18.23
C ARG A 55 18.63 1.88 -16.71
N HIS A 56 18.29 0.75 -16.13
CA HIS A 56 18.37 0.49 -14.70
C HIS A 56 19.35 -0.66 -14.44
N GLU A 57 20.06 -0.58 -13.32
CA GLU A 57 21.05 -1.57 -12.87
C GLU A 57 20.86 -1.85 -11.37
N ASP A 58 21.64 -2.78 -10.81
CA ASP A 58 21.67 -3.09 -9.36
C ASP A 58 20.29 -3.47 -8.80
N PHE A 59 19.55 -4.30 -9.55
CA PHE A 59 18.26 -4.82 -9.13
C PHE A 59 18.39 -5.67 -7.87
N VAL A 60 17.55 -5.42 -6.88
CA VAL A 60 17.44 -6.22 -5.66
C VAL A 60 15.98 -6.33 -5.27
N LEU A 61 15.49 -7.56 -5.12
CA LEU A 61 14.15 -7.86 -4.65
C LEU A 61 14.18 -8.10 -3.15
N ARG A 62 13.25 -7.49 -2.41
CA ARG A 62 13.13 -7.66 -0.96
C ARG A 62 11.75 -8.17 -0.59
N ILE A 63 11.71 -9.20 0.25
CA ILE A 63 10.47 -9.70 0.87
C ILE A 63 10.56 -9.49 2.39
N SER A 64 9.51 -8.95 2.98
CA SER A 64 9.45 -8.71 4.42
C SER A 64 9.06 -9.98 5.18
N THR A 65 9.79 -10.28 6.25
CA THR A 65 9.48 -11.36 7.19
C THR A 65 8.60 -10.90 8.36
N ARG A 66 8.12 -9.66 8.34
CA ARG A 66 7.26 -9.10 9.40
C ARG A 66 5.79 -9.46 9.26
N PHE A 67 5.38 -9.97 8.10
CA PHE A 67 4.01 -10.34 7.80
C PHE A 67 3.93 -11.86 7.86
N ASP A 68 3.02 -12.38 8.67
CA ASP A 68 2.73 -13.81 8.70
C ASP A 68 1.66 -14.09 7.64
N LEU A 69 2.11 -14.28 6.41
CA LEU A 69 1.23 -14.47 5.26
C LEU A 69 1.17 -15.94 4.84
N PRO A 70 0.05 -16.39 4.26
CA PRO A 70 0.00 -17.65 3.53
C PRO A 70 1.07 -17.72 2.45
N GLU A 71 1.53 -18.93 2.15
CA GLU A 71 2.52 -19.18 1.10
C GLU A 71 2.11 -18.56 -0.25
N THR A 72 0.84 -18.71 -0.63
CA THR A 72 0.27 -18.16 -1.87
C THR A 72 0.39 -16.64 -1.95
N GLU A 73 0.25 -15.93 -0.83
CA GLU A 73 0.38 -14.47 -0.81
C GLU A 73 1.84 -14.01 -0.89
N ILE A 74 2.77 -14.79 -0.34
CA ILE A 74 4.21 -14.55 -0.51
C ILE A 74 4.60 -14.73 -1.98
N GLU A 75 4.10 -15.79 -2.62
CA GLU A 75 4.32 -16.03 -4.04
C GLU A 75 3.71 -14.94 -4.92
N ASP A 76 2.47 -14.53 -4.65
CA ASP A 76 1.79 -13.47 -5.38
C ASP A 76 2.53 -12.13 -5.18
N THR A 77 3.06 -11.87 -3.98
CA THR A 77 3.95 -10.73 -3.73
C THR A 77 5.25 -10.82 -4.53
N LEU A 78 5.87 -12.01 -4.59
CA LEU A 78 7.08 -12.23 -5.38
C LEU A 78 6.81 -11.93 -6.87
N ILE A 79 5.73 -12.46 -7.43
CA ILE A 79 5.34 -12.23 -8.82
C ILE A 79 5.04 -10.74 -9.06
N HIS A 80 4.38 -10.05 -8.12
CA HIS A 80 4.14 -8.61 -8.19
C HIS A 80 5.46 -7.83 -8.38
N GLU A 81 6.47 -8.12 -7.56
CA GLU A 81 7.79 -7.49 -7.70
C GLU A 81 8.53 -7.93 -8.98
N MET A 82 8.28 -9.14 -9.47
CA MET A 82 8.80 -9.59 -10.77
C MET A 82 8.19 -8.83 -11.95
N ILE A 83 6.92 -8.42 -11.89
CA ILE A 83 6.32 -7.53 -12.91
C ILE A 83 7.03 -6.17 -12.90
N HIS A 84 7.31 -5.61 -11.71
CA HIS A 84 8.14 -4.40 -11.62
C HIS A 84 9.53 -4.60 -12.24
N CYS A 85 10.13 -5.77 -12.01
CA CYS A 85 11.44 -6.10 -12.58
C CYS A 85 11.36 -6.19 -14.10
N TRP A 86 10.36 -6.88 -14.64
CA TRP A 86 10.11 -7.02 -16.07
C TRP A 86 9.97 -5.65 -16.76
N ILE A 87 9.19 -4.74 -16.20
CA ILE A 87 9.02 -3.39 -16.76
C ILE A 87 10.35 -2.63 -16.75
N ALA A 88 11.03 -2.59 -15.60
CA ALA A 88 12.23 -1.80 -15.42
C ALA A 88 13.45 -2.34 -16.19
N PHE A 89 13.58 -3.67 -16.26
CA PHE A 89 14.66 -4.37 -16.98
C PHE A 89 14.53 -4.19 -18.50
N ASN A 90 13.31 -4.33 -19.04
CA ASN A 90 13.07 -4.14 -20.48
C ASN A 90 12.93 -2.68 -20.90
N GLY A 91 13.10 -1.72 -19.98
CA GLY A 91 12.97 -0.28 -20.28
C GLY A 91 11.55 0.13 -20.73
N ILE A 92 10.54 -0.65 -20.35
CA ILE A 92 9.15 -0.42 -20.73
C ILE A 92 8.66 0.86 -20.05
N LYS A 93 8.12 1.79 -20.84
CA LYS A 93 7.51 3.02 -20.31
C LYS A 93 6.08 2.73 -19.88
N ASP A 94 5.88 2.66 -18.57
CA ASP A 94 4.53 2.58 -18.00
C ASP A 94 3.98 3.98 -17.65
N SER A 95 2.65 4.09 -17.57
CA SER A 95 1.93 5.34 -17.28
C SER A 95 1.96 5.74 -15.81
N ALA A 96 2.23 4.79 -14.91
CA ALA A 96 2.38 4.95 -13.47
C ALA A 96 3.11 3.72 -12.90
N THR A 97 3.37 3.69 -11.59
CA THR A 97 3.97 2.51 -10.90
C THR A 97 3.22 1.21 -11.20
N HIS A 98 1.89 1.27 -11.23
CA HIS A 98 1.01 0.17 -11.62
C HIS A 98 0.11 0.61 -12.78
N GLY A 99 0.73 1.01 -13.88
CA GLY A 99 0.06 1.67 -15.00
C GLY A 99 -0.69 0.71 -15.93
N ARG A 100 -0.55 0.90 -17.23
CA ARG A 100 -1.22 0.08 -18.26
C ARG A 100 -0.48 -1.24 -18.44
N GLU A 101 0.85 -1.18 -18.57
CA GLU A 101 1.69 -2.35 -18.83
C GLU A 101 1.72 -3.29 -17.63
N PHE A 102 1.86 -2.73 -16.42
CA PHE A 102 1.76 -3.53 -15.19
C PHE A 102 0.42 -4.27 -15.11
N ARG A 103 -0.71 -3.57 -15.29
CA ARG A 103 -2.03 -4.17 -15.17
C ARG A 103 -2.31 -5.19 -16.27
N ALA A 104 -1.81 -4.98 -17.48
CA ALA A 104 -1.91 -5.94 -18.57
C ALA A 104 -1.20 -7.24 -18.21
N LYS A 105 0.08 -7.16 -17.81
CA LYS A 105 0.87 -8.34 -17.42
C LYS A 105 0.28 -9.05 -16.19
N MET A 106 -0.19 -8.29 -15.20
CA MET A 106 -0.89 -8.82 -14.03
C MET A 106 -2.16 -9.58 -14.42
N LYS A 107 -2.99 -9.02 -15.31
CA LYS A 107 -4.22 -9.67 -15.79
C LYS A 107 -3.93 -10.94 -16.56
N GLU A 108 -2.92 -10.91 -17.43
CA GLU A 108 -2.43 -12.08 -18.17
C GLU A 108 -2.06 -13.20 -17.20
N ILE A 109 -1.20 -12.91 -16.20
CA ILE A 109 -0.76 -13.89 -15.22
C ILE A 109 -1.92 -14.45 -14.39
N ASN A 110 -2.82 -13.59 -13.92
CA ASN A 110 -4.02 -14.03 -13.18
C ASN A 110 -4.89 -14.97 -14.02
N THR A 111 -5.04 -14.68 -15.32
CA THR A 111 -5.92 -15.45 -16.22
C THR A 111 -5.28 -16.79 -16.62
N LEU A 112 -3.99 -16.78 -17.00
CA LEU A 112 -3.30 -17.94 -17.55
C LEU A 112 -2.79 -18.90 -16.48
N HIS A 113 -2.44 -18.39 -15.29
CA HIS A 113 -1.80 -19.18 -14.24
C HIS A 113 -2.64 -19.28 -12.95
N GLY A 114 -3.90 -18.86 -12.98
CA GLY A 114 -4.82 -18.97 -11.83
C GLY A 114 -4.36 -18.19 -10.60
N ARG A 115 -3.69 -17.06 -10.80
CA ARG A 115 -3.18 -16.19 -9.74
C ARG A 115 -4.18 -15.10 -9.33
N HIS A 116 -3.95 -14.50 -8.16
CA HIS A 116 -4.81 -13.46 -7.59
C HIS A 116 -4.03 -12.17 -7.28
N LEU A 117 -3.13 -11.80 -8.18
CA LEU A 117 -2.33 -10.59 -8.06
C LEU A 117 -3.21 -9.33 -8.00
N THR A 118 -2.85 -8.43 -7.10
CA THR A 118 -3.46 -7.10 -6.97
C THR A 118 -2.40 -6.01 -7.04
N ILE A 119 -2.82 -4.78 -7.36
CA ILE A 119 -1.92 -3.62 -7.45
C ILE A 119 -1.46 -3.10 -6.08
N SER A 120 -2.12 -3.51 -5.00
CA SER A 120 -1.76 -3.12 -3.64
C SER A 120 -2.24 -4.16 -2.66
N HIS A 121 -1.34 -4.59 -1.77
CA HIS A 121 -1.73 -5.32 -0.57
C HIS A 121 -2.68 -4.46 0.28
N LYS A 122 -3.87 -4.98 0.58
CA LYS A 122 -4.76 -4.39 1.58
C LYS A 122 -4.49 -5.09 2.89
N SER A 123 -3.91 -4.39 3.86
CA SER A 123 -3.77 -4.95 5.21
C SER A 123 -5.13 -5.36 5.73
N THR A 124 -5.17 -6.53 6.36
CA THR A 124 -6.36 -7.05 7.04
C THR A 124 -6.71 -6.16 8.24
N PRO A 125 -7.99 -6.12 8.67
CA PRO A 125 -8.37 -5.43 9.90
C PRO A 125 -7.50 -5.84 11.11
N GLU A 126 -7.15 -7.13 11.21
CA GLU A 126 -6.35 -7.69 12.29
C GLU A 126 -4.89 -7.21 12.25
N GLU A 127 -4.32 -7.00 11.06
CA GLU A 127 -3.00 -6.37 10.91
C GLU A 127 -3.01 -4.89 11.26
N LEU A 128 -4.07 -4.18 10.87
CA LEU A 128 -4.25 -2.77 11.16
C LEU A 128 -4.44 -2.52 12.66
N ASP A 129 -5.20 -3.38 13.34
CA ASP A 129 -5.45 -3.30 14.77
C ASP A 129 -4.23 -3.69 15.62
N ARG A 130 -3.25 -4.40 15.04
CA ARG A 130 -1.95 -4.68 15.67
C ARG A 130 -0.96 -3.51 15.61
N ASP A 131 -1.22 -2.43 14.85
CA ASP A 131 -0.36 -1.25 14.86
C ASP A 131 -0.63 -0.39 16.11
N THR A 132 0.06 -0.70 17.20
CA THR A 132 -0.08 -0.01 18.49
C THR A 132 0.85 1.21 18.66
N ARG A 133 1.45 1.71 17.57
CA ARG A 133 2.38 2.84 17.66
C ARG A 133 1.66 4.14 18.01
N ILE A 134 2.14 4.82 19.05
CA ILE A 134 1.68 6.16 19.43
C ILE A 134 2.19 7.17 18.42
N ARG A 135 1.28 7.89 17.74
CA ARG A 135 1.56 8.90 16.71
C ARG A 135 0.51 10.00 16.78
N GLU A 136 0.83 11.18 16.27
CA GLU A 136 -0.15 12.26 16.15
C GLU A 136 -1.12 12.00 14.99
N HIS A 137 -2.41 12.15 15.24
CA HIS A 137 -3.49 12.01 14.27
C HIS A 137 -4.30 13.30 14.19
N HIS A 138 -4.45 13.86 12.99
CA HIS A 138 -5.44 14.90 12.73
C HIS A 138 -6.73 14.23 12.26
N VAL A 139 -7.68 14.09 13.17
CA VAL A 139 -8.91 13.33 12.96
C VAL A 139 -10.03 14.31 12.63
N CYS A 140 -10.69 14.11 11.50
CA CYS A 140 -11.92 14.80 11.19
C CYS A 140 -13.09 13.82 11.38
N VAL A 141 -14.00 14.14 12.30
CA VAL A 141 -15.23 13.40 12.49
C VAL A 141 -16.35 14.12 11.73
N SER A 142 -17.05 13.40 10.88
CA SER A 142 -18.07 13.94 9.99
C SER A 142 -19.40 13.26 10.22
N ARG A 143 -20.49 14.04 10.29
CA ARG A 143 -21.85 13.53 10.19
C ARG A 143 -22.30 13.59 8.74
N LEU A 144 -22.67 12.45 8.18
CA LEU A 144 -23.08 12.34 6.79
C LEU A 144 -24.56 12.73 6.64
N ALA A 145 -24.93 13.10 5.41
CA ALA A 145 -26.31 13.46 5.09
C ALA A 145 -27.33 12.34 5.38
N ASP A 146 -26.90 11.08 5.31
CA ASP A 146 -27.70 9.90 5.62
C ASP A 146 -27.75 9.52 7.12
N GLY A 147 -27.16 10.35 7.97
CA GLY A 147 -27.15 10.16 9.42
C GLY A 147 -25.98 9.34 9.97
N ARG A 148 -25.15 8.71 9.12
CA ARG A 148 -23.97 7.96 9.56
C ARG A 148 -22.86 8.87 10.08
N THR A 149 -22.02 8.33 10.96
CA THR A 149 -20.77 8.96 11.41
C THR A 149 -19.60 8.39 10.64
N ALA A 150 -18.69 9.25 10.20
CA ALA A 150 -17.48 8.85 9.50
C ALA A 150 -16.26 9.59 10.03
N VAL A 151 -15.10 8.96 9.90
CA VAL A 151 -13.80 9.51 10.27
C VAL A 151 -12.94 9.73 9.02
N THR A 152 -12.11 10.76 9.07
CA THR A 152 -10.99 10.97 8.16
C THR A 152 -9.74 11.28 8.97
N VAL A 153 -8.73 10.41 8.93
CA VAL A 153 -7.40 10.72 9.49
C VAL A 153 -6.59 11.43 8.40
N ALA A 154 -6.35 12.73 8.55
CA ALA A 154 -5.63 13.53 7.57
C ALA A 154 -4.11 13.47 7.74
N ALA A 155 -3.38 13.45 6.62
CA ALA A 155 -1.97 13.81 6.63
C ALA A 155 -1.84 15.28 7.08
N SER A 156 -0.88 15.59 7.97
CA SER A 156 -0.66 16.94 8.51
C SER A 156 -0.56 18.01 7.43
N THR A 157 0.17 17.71 6.35
CA THR A 157 0.34 18.60 5.19
C THR A 157 -0.94 18.85 4.38
N CYS A 158 -2.01 18.09 4.62
CA CYS A 158 -3.25 18.13 3.86
C CYS A 158 -4.48 18.55 4.68
N VAL A 159 -4.33 18.86 5.98
CA VAL A 159 -5.45 19.23 6.88
C VAL A 159 -6.28 20.38 6.31
N ALA A 160 -5.63 21.51 5.96
CA ALA A 160 -6.32 22.68 5.42
C ALA A 160 -7.08 22.37 4.10
N LYS A 161 -6.47 21.57 3.23
CA LYS A 161 -7.08 21.13 1.96
C LYS A 161 -8.33 20.29 2.20
N ILE A 162 -8.24 19.29 3.10
CA ILE A 162 -9.36 18.39 3.40
C ILE A 162 -10.47 19.15 4.12
N ARG A 163 -10.12 20.02 5.09
CA ARG A 163 -11.08 20.89 5.78
C ARG A 163 -11.87 21.76 4.82
N ARG A 164 -11.19 22.39 3.85
CA ARG A 164 -11.87 23.15 2.79
C ARG A 164 -12.78 22.27 1.95
N ALA A 165 -12.34 21.07 1.58
CA ALA A 165 -13.15 20.17 0.75
C ALA A 165 -14.43 19.71 1.46
N PHE A 166 -14.38 19.38 2.75
CA PHE A 166 -15.57 18.98 3.52
C PHE A 166 -16.56 20.12 3.74
N ARG A 167 -16.08 21.35 3.93
CA ARG A 167 -16.96 22.53 4.04
C ARG A 167 -17.90 22.71 2.84
N TRP A 168 -17.47 22.28 1.66
CA TRP A 168 -18.24 22.41 0.41
C TRP A 168 -18.80 21.07 -0.08
N SER A 169 -18.73 20.01 0.73
CA SER A 169 -19.21 18.69 0.34
C SER A 169 -20.71 18.58 0.60
N PRO A 170 -21.53 18.18 -0.38
CA PRO A 170 -22.95 17.89 -0.15
C PRO A 170 -23.16 16.62 0.69
N THR A 171 -22.13 15.77 0.81
CA THR A 171 -22.19 14.51 1.57
C THR A 171 -22.00 14.74 3.07
N VAL A 172 -21.26 15.79 3.45
CA VAL A 172 -20.91 16.07 4.85
C VAL A 172 -21.82 17.17 5.37
N ARG A 173 -22.68 16.84 6.33
CA ARG A 173 -23.60 17.78 6.97
C ARG A 173 -22.88 18.65 8.00
N SER A 174 -22.01 18.04 8.79
CA SER A 174 -21.16 18.73 9.75
C SER A 174 -19.85 17.97 9.94
N SER A 175 -18.81 18.68 10.37
CA SER A 175 -17.52 18.07 10.66
C SER A 175 -16.81 18.79 11.80
N ALA A 176 -16.18 18.04 12.70
CA ALA A 176 -15.31 18.53 13.76
C ALA A 176 -13.89 17.98 13.58
N TRP A 177 -12.89 18.71 14.07
CA TRP A 177 -11.47 18.33 13.97
C TRP A 177 -10.89 18.14 15.35
N PHE A 178 -10.19 17.02 15.53
CA PHE A 178 -9.55 16.62 16.77
C PHE A 178 -8.09 16.26 16.50
N GLU A 179 -7.27 16.43 17.52
CA GLU A 179 -5.94 15.85 17.57
C GLU A 179 -5.97 14.70 18.56
N SER A 180 -5.45 13.54 18.16
CA SER A 180 -5.38 12.38 19.03
C SER A 180 -4.04 11.67 18.91
N ARG A 181 -3.63 11.01 19.99
CA ARG A 181 -2.48 10.11 20.01
C ARG A 181 -2.86 8.64 20.17
N ASP A 182 -4.15 8.32 20.18
CA ASP A 182 -4.67 6.97 20.34
C ASP A 182 -4.29 6.09 19.11
N PRO A 183 -3.56 4.98 19.32
CA PRO A 183 -3.22 4.04 18.26
C PRO A 183 -4.42 3.44 17.52
N TRP A 184 -5.64 3.49 18.07
CA TRP A 184 -6.86 3.05 17.38
C TRP A 184 -7.00 3.68 16.00
N PHE A 185 -6.57 4.94 15.83
CA PHE A 185 -6.62 5.65 14.55
C PHE A 185 -5.60 5.16 13.51
N ASN A 186 -4.63 4.31 13.88
CA ASN A 186 -3.68 3.71 12.93
C ASN A 186 -4.38 2.81 11.90
N ARG A 187 -5.57 2.30 12.22
CA ARG A 187 -6.40 1.49 11.30
C ARG A 187 -6.88 2.27 10.07
N PHE A 188 -6.92 3.60 10.16
CA PHE A 188 -7.35 4.45 9.06
C PHE A 188 -6.15 4.95 8.26
N PRO A 189 -6.22 4.95 6.92
CA PRO A 189 -5.14 5.47 6.11
C PRO A 189 -5.01 6.99 6.31
N ARG A 190 -3.76 7.48 6.41
CA ARG A 190 -3.47 8.92 6.41
C ARG A 190 -3.83 9.55 5.07
N CYS A 191 -4.96 10.23 5.05
CA CYS A 191 -5.60 10.76 3.86
C CYS A 191 -4.95 12.06 3.38
N ARG A 192 -4.70 12.12 2.07
CA ARG A 192 -4.32 13.34 1.34
C ARG A 192 -5.49 13.96 0.56
N THR A 193 -6.63 13.27 0.57
CA THR A 193 -7.89 13.61 -0.10
C THR A 193 -9.06 13.35 0.86
N PRO A 194 -10.22 14.01 0.69
CA PRO A 194 -11.36 13.90 1.62
C PRO A 194 -12.06 12.54 1.50
N LYS A 195 -11.50 11.50 2.14
CA LYS A 195 -12.09 10.16 2.22
C LYS A 195 -12.83 9.97 3.54
N LEU A 196 -14.04 9.45 3.48
CA LEU A 196 -14.90 9.21 4.65
C LEU A 196 -14.92 7.72 4.95
N PHE A 197 -14.56 7.34 6.18
CA PHE A 197 -14.62 5.96 6.66
C PHE A 197 -15.76 5.85 7.68
N PRO A 198 -16.90 5.21 7.34
CA PRO A 198 -17.98 5.01 8.30
C PRO A 198 -17.50 4.25 9.53
N VAL A 199 -17.93 4.69 10.71
CA VAL A 199 -17.57 4.09 12.00
C VAL A 199 -18.77 4.09 12.94
N ASP A 200 -18.75 3.17 13.89
CA ASP A 200 -19.66 3.21 15.02
C ASP A 200 -19.35 4.45 15.89
N PRO A 201 -20.33 5.33 16.16
CA PRO A 201 -20.11 6.56 16.93
C PRO A 201 -19.80 6.30 18.41
N VAL A 202 -20.33 5.23 19.00
CA VAL A 202 -20.09 4.86 20.40
C VAL A 202 -18.65 4.39 20.56
N LEU A 203 -18.17 3.54 19.64
CA LEU A 203 -16.78 3.11 19.61
C LEU A 203 -15.84 4.29 19.37
N LEU A 204 -16.15 5.16 18.41
CA LEU A 204 -15.33 6.34 18.11
C LEU A 204 -15.14 7.25 19.32
N GLN A 205 -16.20 7.48 20.10
CA GLN A 205 -16.16 8.36 21.26
C GLN A 205 -15.17 7.88 22.33
N GLN A 206 -14.95 6.56 22.44
CA GLN A 206 -13.98 5.98 23.39
C GLN A 206 -12.53 6.32 23.06
N HIS A 207 -12.25 6.69 21.80
CA HIS A 207 -10.91 6.94 21.28
C HIS A 207 -10.61 8.42 21.02
N LEU A 208 -11.59 9.31 21.15
CA LEU A 208 -11.35 10.74 21.10
C LEU A 208 -10.88 11.21 22.49
N ASP A 209 -9.67 11.76 22.54
CA ASP A 209 -9.05 12.23 23.77
C ASP A 209 -9.89 13.38 24.39
N GLY A 210 -10.19 13.27 25.70
CA GLY A 210 -10.53 14.42 26.55
C GLY A 210 -11.91 15.05 26.38
N GLY A 211 -12.99 14.35 26.75
CA GLY A 211 -14.27 14.98 27.12
C GLY A 211 -15.03 15.75 26.02
N ASP A 212 -14.48 15.82 24.81
CA ASP A 212 -15.13 16.42 23.66
C ASP A 212 -16.30 15.53 23.22
N THR A 213 -17.51 15.94 23.59
CA THR A 213 -18.74 15.28 23.17
C THR A 213 -18.89 15.40 21.66
N LEU A 214 -19.16 14.28 20.99
CA LEU A 214 -19.66 14.30 19.62
C LEU A 214 -21.08 14.88 19.59
N TRP A 215 -21.16 16.21 19.54
CA TRP A 215 -22.36 17.05 19.40
C TRP A 215 -23.24 17.14 20.65
#